data_AF-A0A7C4IIS3-F1
#
_entry.id   AF-A0A7C4IIS3-F1
#
_cell.length_a   1.000
_cell.length_b   1.000
_cell.length_c   1.000
_cell.angle_alpha   90.00
_cell.angle_beta   90.00
_cell.angle_gamma   90.00
#
_symmetry.space_group_name_H-M   'P 1'
#
loop_
_entity.id
_entity.type
_entity.pdbx_description
1 polymer ?
#
loop_
_entity_poly.entity_id
_entity_poly.type
_entity_poly.pdbx_seq_one_letter_code
_entity_poly.pdbx_strand_id
1 'polypeptide(L)'
;MRTTPKSRGPCACWGAPLAGKPSARSSFVYHGRRQVVWRTETEPQPACNRHRNSATDTAVAIFMPEILPATTGRTHALDGGRAAADKGRTMPSEMVYPKAIKPGDSVCFCTPSLPIVPNRKERIDRRQACVEWAAALELKPVFAPNFARHSEVYSHESRKMRVDDFNFALDYPFVSIVGGGGGAISLLDGIDYDKARRNRPVVMGMSDQTKIVNAIAAKAGLVTFYGPNGGFGHWYQADGNPRKDFFTQKTLEEIRSALWEHKAHLAPTGGEEDAAWKPLELRPEKFGCPEVLEGMTFGGHWNAAAQTMSGTEYFPRPEGRKLIFLEALHDVVLNNFIAFERMRIMGYWRDAALLCGGPFWEKPGDAVRQGLMDYCARHGIPLVYHLRFGHFHPISVLPVGAQARFDTRSLKLTWKGE
;
A
#
# COMPACT_ATOMS: atom_id res chain seq x y z
N MET A 1 67.95 -5.94 32.76
CA MET A 1 67.56 -4.53 33.02
C MET A 1 66.09 -4.39 32.59
N ARG A 2 65.18 -3.95 33.48
CA ARG A 2 64.43 -2.66 33.43
C ARG A 2 63.73 -2.37 32.07
N THR A 3 62.44 -2.01 31.97
CA THR A 3 61.38 -1.70 32.97
C THR A 3 59.98 -1.67 32.31
N THR A 4 58.93 -1.99 33.07
CA THR A 4 57.51 -1.58 32.86
C THR A 4 57.27 -0.18 33.54
N PRO A 5 56.07 0.45 33.72
CA PRO A 5 54.67 -0.04 33.58
C PRO A 5 53.49 0.97 33.28
N LYS A 6 52.24 0.44 33.19
CA LYS A 6 50.93 0.96 33.75
C LYS A 6 50.34 2.33 33.28
N SER A 7 49.06 2.72 33.53
CA SER A 7 47.76 2.03 33.82
C SER A 7 46.53 3.00 33.79
N ARG A 8 45.32 2.49 34.06
CA ARG A 8 43.98 3.16 34.07
C ARG A 8 43.62 3.95 35.35
N GLY A 9 42.62 4.85 35.24
CA GLY A 9 41.65 5.25 36.30
C GLY A 9 42.16 6.18 37.41
N PRO A 10 41.33 6.64 38.38
CA PRO A 10 39.91 6.33 38.69
C PRO A 10 38.97 7.50 38.23
N CYS A 11 37.77 7.86 38.76
CA CYS A 11 36.94 7.44 39.92
C CYS A 11 35.41 7.71 39.67
N ALA A 12 34.59 7.79 40.72
CA ALA A 12 33.12 8.01 40.70
C ALA A 12 32.62 8.92 41.85
N CYS A 13 31.32 9.30 41.86
CA CYS A 13 30.58 9.70 43.07
C CYS A 13 29.05 9.54 42.94
N TRP A 14 28.36 9.34 44.07
CA TRP A 14 26.92 9.01 44.21
C TRP A 14 26.05 10.23 44.58
N GLY A 15 24.71 10.13 44.42
CA GLY A 15 23.75 11.00 45.11
C GLY A 15 22.31 11.01 44.57
N ALA A 16 21.33 10.75 45.44
CA ALA A 16 19.89 10.96 45.24
C ALA A 16 19.29 11.49 46.57
N PRO A 17 17.97 11.73 46.70
CA PRO A 17 17.00 12.49 45.89
C PRO A 17 16.53 13.76 46.65
N LEU A 18 15.49 14.52 46.19
CA LEU A 18 14.40 15.06 47.05
C LEU A 18 13.31 15.90 46.33
N ALA A 19 12.18 16.03 47.02
CA ALA A 19 10.84 16.48 46.64
C ALA A 19 10.62 17.96 46.23
N GLY A 20 9.46 18.24 45.60
CA GLY A 20 8.88 19.58 45.52
C GLY A 20 7.68 19.76 44.57
N LYS A 21 6.43 19.68 45.08
CA LYS A 21 5.25 20.32 44.46
C LYS A 21 4.96 21.63 45.24
N PRO A 22 4.37 22.65 44.59
CA PRO A 22 2.94 22.88 44.87
C PRO A 22 2.12 23.31 43.64
N SER A 23 0.81 23.43 43.86
CA SER A 23 -0.26 23.68 42.88
C SER A 23 -0.54 25.17 42.62
N ALA A 24 -1.09 25.47 41.43
CA ALA A 24 -2.00 26.62 41.25
C ALA A 24 -3.13 26.27 40.28
N ARG A 25 -4.37 26.60 40.64
CA ARG A 25 -5.52 26.72 39.72
C ARG A 25 -5.68 28.20 39.37
N SER A 26 -6.06 28.52 38.13
CA SER A 26 -6.61 29.83 37.80
C SER A 26 -7.66 29.72 36.70
N SER A 27 -8.76 30.45 36.89
CA SER A 27 -9.94 30.53 36.03
C SER A 27 -9.83 31.69 35.05
N PHE A 28 -10.44 31.54 33.86
CA PHE A 28 -10.51 32.61 32.86
C PHE A 28 -11.77 33.46 33.03
N VAL A 29 -11.60 34.78 32.92
CA VAL A 29 -12.67 35.78 32.78
C VAL A 29 -12.44 36.50 31.45
N TYR A 30 -13.50 36.70 30.66
CA TYR A 30 -13.43 37.23 29.30
C TYR A 30 -14.05 38.63 29.22
N HIS A 31 -13.36 39.60 28.60
CA HIS A 31 -13.89 40.95 28.34
C HIS A 31 -13.48 41.50 26.96
N GLY A 32 -14.48 41.85 26.14
CA GLY A 32 -14.54 43.16 25.46
C GLY A 32 -13.69 43.46 24.22
N ARG A 33 -14.21 43.08 23.03
CA ARG A 33 -14.19 43.79 21.72
C ARG A 33 -13.25 45.00 21.49
N ARG A 34 -12.55 45.00 20.34
CA ARG A 34 -12.46 46.15 19.39
C ARG A 34 -12.00 45.72 17.99
N GLN A 35 -12.55 46.34 16.95
CA GLN A 35 -12.13 46.19 15.54
C GLN A 35 -10.89 47.04 15.24
N VAL A 36 -10.05 46.63 14.28
CA VAL A 36 -9.06 47.50 13.61
C VAL A 36 -9.03 47.19 12.11
N VAL A 37 -8.86 48.25 11.32
CA VAL A 37 -8.87 48.27 9.84
C VAL A 37 -7.46 48.00 9.28
N TRP A 38 -7.37 47.35 8.12
CA TRP A 38 -6.10 47.15 7.42
C TRP A 38 -5.68 48.38 6.59
N ARG A 39 -4.41 48.76 6.69
CA ARG A 39 -3.68 49.51 5.66
C ARG A 39 -2.36 48.78 5.38
N THR A 40 -1.97 48.77 4.11
CA THR A 40 -0.71 48.21 3.61
C THR A 40 0.12 49.34 2.99
N GLU A 41 1.33 49.55 3.49
CA GLU A 41 2.36 50.37 2.81
C GLU A 41 3.70 49.61 2.85
N THR A 42 4.51 49.83 1.82
CA THR A 42 5.68 49.03 1.45
C THR A 42 6.99 49.81 1.54
N GLU A 43 8.10 49.07 1.71
CA GLU A 43 9.53 49.37 1.39
C GLU A 43 10.43 50.04 2.49
N PRO A 44 11.80 50.01 2.39
CA PRO A 44 12.67 48.83 2.14
C PRO A 44 14.04 48.79 2.92
N GLN A 45 14.50 47.61 3.39
CA GLN A 45 15.93 47.20 3.66
C GLN A 45 16.78 48.06 4.67
N PRO A 46 18.04 47.71 5.10
CA PRO A 46 18.88 46.52 4.87
C PRO A 46 19.51 45.81 6.12
N ALA A 47 20.13 44.65 5.85
CA ALA A 47 21.17 43.86 6.56
C ALA A 47 21.74 44.20 7.97
N CYS A 48 21.84 43.18 8.86
CA CYS A 48 23.09 42.83 9.59
C CYS A 48 23.05 41.42 10.27
N ASN A 49 24.21 40.86 10.62
CA ASN A 49 24.43 39.53 11.24
C ASN A 49 24.06 39.45 12.74
N ARG A 50 23.56 38.28 13.20
CA ARG A 50 24.23 37.34 14.17
C ARG A 50 23.24 36.32 14.80
N HIS A 51 23.77 35.16 15.20
CA HIS A 51 23.05 34.08 15.88
C HIS A 51 22.35 34.50 17.20
N ARG A 52 21.18 33.90 17.47
CA ARG A 52 20.81 33.35 18.79
C ARG A 52 19.67 32.34 18.70
N ASN A 53 19.71 31.33 19.57
CA ASN A 53 18.61 30.38 19.76
C ASN A 53 17.45 31.02 20.54
N SER A 54 16.22 30.74 20.13
CA SER A 54 15.05 30.73 21.02
C SER A 54 13.95 29.87 20.38
N ALA A 55 13.36 28.97 21.16
CA ALA A 55 12.17 28.24 20.74
C ALA A 55 11.00 29.23 20.54
N THR A 56 10.13 28.95 19.56
CA THR A 56 8.86 29.65 19.39
C THR A 56 7.72 28.65 19.36
N ASP A 57 6.90 28.68 20.41
CA ASP A 57 5.61 28.00 20.46
C ASP A 57 4.69 28.56 19.37
N THR A 58 4.40 27.76 18.34
CA THR A 58 3.43 28.14 17.31
C THR A 58 2.02 27.81 17.80
N ALA A 59 1.37 28.78 18.43
CA ALA A 59 -0.03 28.67 18.82
C ALA A 59 -0.93 28.59 17.56
N VAL A 60 -1.51 27.41 17.31
CA VAL A 60 -2.50 27.23 16.24
C VAL A 60 -3.85 27.78 16.72
N ALA A 61 -4.30 28.87 16.11
CA ALA A 61 -5.62 29.44 16.39
C ALA A 61 -6.72 28.54 15.80
N ILE A 62 -7.43 27.80 16.67
CA ILE A 62 -8.62 27.03 16.30
C ILE A 62 -9.80 28.00 16.18
N PHE A 63 -10.31 28.21 14.96
CA PHE A 63 -11.59 28.89 14.74
C PHE A 63 -12.74 27.98 15.19
N MET A 64 -13.49 28.40 16.21
CA MET A 64 -14.76 27.77 16.58
C MET A 64 -15.91 28.55 15.91
N PRO A 65 -16.80 27.91 15.13
CA PRO A 65 -17.99 28.56 14.60
C PRO A 65 -19.03 28.81 15.72
N GLU A 66 -19.76 29.91 15.63
CA GLU A 66 -20.83 30.24 16.58
C GLU A 66 -21.98 29.22 16.52
N ILE A 67 -22.46 28.79 17.69
CA ILE A 67 -23.58 27.85 17.83
C ILE A 67 -24.88 28.64 17.78
N LEU A 68 -25.67 28.46 16.73
CA LEU A 68 -27.04 28.97 16.65
C LEU A 68 -27.98 28.18 17.59
N PRO A 69 -29.02 28.80 18.19
CA PRO A 69 -29.91 28.12 19.14
C PRO A 69 -30.74 27.03 18.45
N ALA A 70 -30.88 25.89 19.11
CA ALA A 70 -31.67 24.77 18.61
C ALA A 70 -33.18 25.09 18.59
N THR A 71 -33.81 25.00 17.42
CA THR A 71 -35.28 24.96 17.29
C THR A 71 -35.79 23.54 17.44
N THR A 72 -36.87 23.37 18.21
CA THR A 72 -37.47 22.07 18.51
C THR A 72 -38.32 21.57 17.33
N GLY A 73 -37.82 20.57 16.61
CA GLY A 73 -38.46 20.04 15.40
C GLY A 73 -38.46 18.51 15.31
N ARG A 74 -39.60 17.91 15.69
CA ARG A 74 -40.12 16.55 15.37
C ARG A 74 -39.13 15.45 14.97
N THR A 75 -39.11 14.39 15.77
CA THR A 75 -38.50 13.10 15.44
C THR A 75 -39.16 12.45 14.22
N HIS A 76 -38.53 12.56 13.05
CA HIS A 76 -38.75 11.61 11.97
C HIS A 76 -37.88 10.37 12.22
N ALA A 77 -38.51 9.22 12.43
CA ALA A 77 -37.82 7.94 12.42
C ALA A 77 -37.24 7.72 11.02
N LEU A 78 -35.91 7.65 10.90
CA LEU A 78 -35.22 7.35 9.64
C LEU A 78 -35.25 5.85 9.35
N ASP A 79 -36.45 5.31 9.14
CA ASP A 79 -36.65 3.98 8.60
C ASP A 79 -36.92 4.06 7.09
N GLY A 80 -36.24 3.24 6.29
CA GLY A 80 -36.37 3.20 4.82
C GLY A 80 -35.17 3.68 3.97
N GLY A 81 -34.10 4.22 4.55
CA GLY A 81 -32.98 4.80 3.79
C GLY A 81 -31.92 3.84 3.21
N ARG A 82 -31.93 2.55 3.57
CA ARG A 82 -30.77 1.64 3.33
C ARG A 82 -30.59 1.12 1.90
N ALA A 83 -31.60 1.17 1.04
CA ALA A 83 -31.57 0.48 -0.28
C ALA A 83 -31.09 1.34 -1.48
N ALA A 84 -30.89 2.66 -1.29
CA ALA A 84 -30.61 3.57 -2.40
C ALA A 84 -29.11 3.85 -2.63
N ALA A 85 -28.27 3.76 -1.59
CA ALA A 85 -26.88 4.24 -1.61
C ALA A 85 -25.81 3.20 -2.03
N ASP A 86 -26.21 1.98 -2.40
CA ASP A 86 -25.29 0.88 -2.76
C ASP A 86 -25.41 0.42 -4.23
N LYS A 87 -26.44 0.86 -4.96
CA LYS A 87 -26.73 0.40 -6.34
C LYS A 87 -25.70 0.79 -7.40
N GLY A 88 -24.74 1.65 -7.07
CA GLY A 88 -23.60 2.03 -7.92
C GLY A 88 -22.24 1.57 -7.39
N ARG A 89 -22.22 0.64 -6.41
CA ARG A 89 -20.99 0.21 -5.71
C ARG A 89 -20.70 -1.29 -5.81
N THR A 90 -21.58 -2.06 -6.45
CA THR A 90 -21.39 -3.49 -6.68
C THR A 90 -20.45 -3.72 -7.86
N MET A 91 -19.57 -4.72 -7.72
CA MET A 91 -18.73 -5.22 -8.80
C MET A 91 -19.57 -5.67 -10.01
N PRO A 92 -18.99 -5.72 -11.23
CA PRO A 92 -19.55 -6.53 -12.31
C PRO A 92 -19.86 -7.96 -11.84
N SER A 93 -21.04 -8.46 -12.17
CA SER A 93 -21.50 -9.80 -11.75
C SER A 93 -20.66 -10.93 -12.35
N GLU A 94 -19.98 -10.68 -13.46
CA GLU A 94 -19.10 -11.62 -14.15
C GLU A 94 -17.66 -11.06 -14.24
N MET A 95 -16.75 -11.77 -13.59
CA MET A 95 -15.31 -11.55 -13.69
C MET A 95 -14.74 -12.32 -14.89
N VAL A 96 -14.07 -11.60 -15.79
CA VAL A 96 -13.32 -12.21 -16.92
C VAL A 96 -11.85 -12.35 -16.54
N TYR A 97 -11.21 -13.42 -17.00
CA TYR A 97 -9.78 -13.64 -16.81
C TYR A 97 -8.95 -12.89 -17.87
N PRO A 98 -7.65 -12.65 -17.65
CA PRO A 98 -6.76 -12.23 -18.72
C PRO A 98 -6.63 -13.37 -19.75
N LYS A 99 -6.30 -13.04 -21.01
CA LYS A 99 -5.90 -14.04 -22.00
C LYS A 99 -4.56 -14.67 -21.61
N ALA A 100 -4.43 -15.98 -21.80
CA ALA A 100 -3.17 -16.70 -21.57
C ALA A 100 -2.02 -16.09 -22.38
N ILE A 101 -0.96 -15.68 -21.68
CA ILE A 101 0.29 -15.17 -22.27
C ILE A 101 1.23 -16.32 -22.60
N LYS A 102 2.01 -16.20 -23.68
CA LYS A 102 2.93 -17.23 -24.17
C LYS A 102 4.34 -16.66 -24.41
N PRO A 103 5.39 -17.49 -24.37
CA PRO A 103 6.71 -17.11 -24.86
C PRO A 103 6.62 -16.49 -26.26
N GLY A 104 7.28 -15.34 -26.43
CA GLY A 104 7.25 -14.53 -27.65
C GLY A 104 6.17 -13.44 -27.70
N ASP A 105 5.23 -13.39 -26.75
CA ASP A 105 4.27 -12.29 -26.61
C ASP A 105 4.93 -10.99 -26.11
N SER A 106 4.25 -9.86 -26.30
CA SER A 106 4.73 -8.54 -25.89
C SER A 106 4.25 -8.17 -24.49
N VAL A 107 5.18 -7.63 -23.67
CA VAL A 107 4.87 -6.95 -22.41
C VAL A 107 5.15 -5.46 -22.53
N CYS A 108 4.13 -4.63 -22.31
CA CYS A 108 4.23 -3.18 -22.30
C CYS A 108 4.49 -2.65 -20.88
N PHE A 109 5.56 -1.89 -20.74
CA PHE A 109 5.93 -1.20 -19.50
C PHE A 109 5.43 0.24 -19.51
N CYS A 110 4.77 0.64 -18.42
CA CYS A 110 4.26 2.00 -18.19
C CYS A 110 4.60 2.49 -16.75
N THR A 111 4.55 3.80 -16.51
CA THR A 111 4.97 4.41 -15.23
C THR A 111 3.91 5.36 -14.64
N PRO A 112 2.73 4.86 -14.22
CA PRO A 112 1.57 5.69 -13.88
C PRO A 112 1.61 6.40 -12.51
N SER A 113 2.67 6.25 -11.71
CA SER A 113 2.77 6.84 -10.36
C SER A 113 3.85 7.95 -10.28
N LEU A 114 4.64 8.00 -9.19
CA LEU A 114 5.71 8.98 -9.02
C LEU A 114 6.68 8.95 -10.22
N PRO A 115 7.29 10.10 -10.56
CA PRO A 115 8.35 10.16 -11.55
C PRO A 115 9.45 9.17 -11.18
N ILE A 116 9.88 8.38 -12.16
CA ILE A 116 11.13 7.65 -12.02
C ILE A 116 12.25 8.69 -12.13
N VAL A 117 13.14 8.66 -11.15
CA VAL A 117 14.14 9.69 -10.78
C VAL A 117 14.69 10.50 -11.97
N PRO A 118 14.78 11.84 -11.88
CA PRO A 118 14.99 12.71 -13.04
C PRO A 118 16.33 12.56 -13.77
N ASN A 119 17.32 11.81 -13.25
CA ASN A 119 18.61 11.67 -13.91
C ASN A 119 18.58 10.65 -15.08
N ARG A 120 19.40 10.91 -16.11
CA ARG A 120 19.41 10.12 -17.35
C ARG A 120 19.89 8.67 -17.14
N LYS A 121 20.78 8.44 -16.17
CA LYS A 121 21.40 7.14 -15.94
C LYS A 121 20.36 6.15 -15.42
N GLU A 122 19.68 6.49 -14.33
CA GLU A 122 18.67 5.62 -13.71
C GLU A 122 17.51 5.28 -14.65
N ARG A 123 17.11 6.18 -15.55
CA ARG A 123 16.12 5.86 -16.60
C ARG A 123 16.61 4.77 -17.56
N ILE A 124 17.88 4.81 -17.95
CA ILE A 124 18.50 3.81 -18.83
C ILE A 124 18.61 2.48 -18.09
N ASP A 125 19.13 2.50 -16.86
CA ASP A 125 19.28 1.32 -16.00
C ASP A 125 17.90 0.66 -15.74
N ARG A 126 16.87 1.45 -15.46
CA ARG A 126 15.50 0.96 -15.26
C ARG A 126 14.89 0.38 -16.54
N ARG A 127 15.16 0.96 -17.71
CA ARG A 127 14.72 0.43 -19.00
C ARG A 127 15.40 -0.90 -19.30
N GLN A 128 16.70 -1.00 -18.99
CA GLN A 128 17.48 -2.23 -19.12
C GLN A 128 16.94 -3.33 -18.20
N ALA A 129 16.61 -3.02 -16.94
CA ALA A 129 15.93 -3.93 -16.02
C ALA A 129 14.67 -4.57 -16.62
N CYS A 130 13.84 -3.75 -17.29
CA CYS A 130 12.60 -4.20 -17.90
C CYS A 130 12.85 -5.11 -19.12
N VAL A 131 13.92 -4.87 -19.88
CA VAL A 131 14.36 -5.73 -20.99
C VAL A 131 14.82 -7.09 -20.47
N GLU A 132 15.66 -7.11 -19.43
CA GLU A 132 16.18 -8.34 -18.81
C GLU A 132 15.07 -9.17 -18.17
N TRP A 133 14.16 -8.52 -17.45
CA TRP A 133 12.98 -9.16 -16.87
C TRP A 133 12.05 -9.76 -17.93
N ALA A 134 11.81 -9.05 -19.04
CA ALA A 134 11.03 -9.57 -20.15
C ALA A 134 11.72 -10.79 -20.79
N ALA A 135 13.03 -10.70 -21.06
CA ALA A 135 13.80 -11.78 -21.66
C ALA A 135 13.81 -13.06 -20.80
N ALA A 136 13.90 -12.94 -19.47
CA ALA A 136 13.87 -14.08 -18.54
C ALA A 136 12.48 -14.75 -18.42
N LEU A 137 11.41 -14.05 -18.82
CA LEU A 137 10.07 -14.59 -19.01
C LEU A 137 9.80 -15.00 -20.47
N GLU A 138 10.80 -14.91 -21.34
CA GLU A 138 10.72 -15.18 -22.78
C GLU A 138 9.75 -14.25 -23.53
N LEU A 139 9.56 -13.02 -23.04
CA LEU A 139 8.67 -11.99 -23.57
C LEU A 139 9.41 -10.86 -24.30
N LYS A 140 8.71 -10.16 -25.18
CA LYS A 140 9.22 -9.01 -25.94
C LYS A 140 8.91 -7.69 -25.21
N PRO A 141 9.92 -6.89 -24.83
CA PRO A 141 9.70 -5.64 -24.12
C PRO A 141 9.19 -4.53 -25.06
N VAL A 142 8.06 -3.91 -24.69
CA VAL A 142 7.51 -2.69 -25.30
C VAL A 142 7.43 -1.61 -24.21
N PHE A 143 7.62 -0.35 -24.57
CA PHE A 143 7.57 0.76 -23.62
C PHE A 143 6.52 1.78 -24.07
N ALA A 144 5.71 2.25 -23.14
CA ALA A 144 4.75 3.31 -23.41
C ALA A 144 5.47 4.63 -23.80
N PRO A 145 4.84 5.52 -24.60
CA PRO A 145 5.51 6.69 -25.19
C PRO A 145 6.18 7.65 -24.19
N ASN A 146 5.66 7.73 -22.97
CA ASN A 146 6.17 8.58 -21.89
C ASN A 146 6.82 7.80 -20.74
N PHE A 147 7.20 6.54 -20.95
CA PHE A 147 7.84 5.69 -19.95
C PHE A 147 9.03 6.41 -19.28
N ALA A 148 8.90 6.64 -17.97
CA ALA A 148 9.87 7.36 -17.14
C ALA A 148 10.22 8.79 -17.63
N ARG A 149 9.35 9.48 -18.38
CA ARG A 149 9.63 10.84 -18.91
C ARG A 149 9.11 11.98 -18.02
N HIS A 150 8.07 11.75 -17.22
CA HIS A 150 7.51 12.77 -16.32
C HIS A 150 8.44 13.02 -15.12
N SER A 151 8.54 14.27 -14.68
CA SER A 151 9.40 14.71 -13.57
C SER A 151 8.63 15.09 -12.29
N GLU A 152 7.30 15.12 -12.35
CA GLU A 152 6.39 15.53 -11.30
C GLU A 152 5.07 14.75 -11.42
N VAL A 153 4.20 14.77 -10.39
CA VAL A 153 2.89 14.06 -10.42
C VAL A 153 1.69 15.00 -10.51
N TYR A 154 1.81 16.21 -9.95
CA TYR A 154 0.66 17.07 -9.68
C TYR A 154 0.21 17.90 -10.89
N SER A 155 1.01 18.02 -11.95
CA SER A 155 0.62 18.78 -13.14
C SER A 155 -0.34 18.02 -14.05
N HIS A 156 -1.19 18.78 -14.74
CA HIS A 156 -2.14 18.26 -15.72
C HIS A 156 -1.45 17.45 -16.82
N GLU A 157 -0.34 17.96 -17.36
CA GLU A 157 0.43 17.29 -18.41
C GLU A 157 1.03 15.97 -17.94
N SER A 158 1.60 15.92 -16.73
CA SER A 158 2.06 14.66 -16.14
C SER A 158 0.93 13.65 -15.97
N ARG A 159 -0.24 14.09 -15.45
CA ARG A 159 -1.41 13.22 -15.33
C ARG A 159 -1.83 12.69 -16.70
N LYS A 160 -1.94 13.56 -17.71
CA LYS A 160 -2.32 13.19 -19.08
C LYS A 160 -1.35 12.16 -19.67
N MET A 161 -0.04 12.42 -19.63
CA MET A 161 0.98 11.48 -20.11
C MET A 161 0.86 10.11 -19.44
N ARG A 162 0.62 10.06 -18.13
CA ARG A 162 0.48 8.80 -17.38
C ARG A 162 -0.81 8.05 -17.70
N VAL A 163 -1.92 8.76 -17.93
CA VAL A 163 -3.20 8.18 -18.40
C VAL A 163 -3.04 7.62 -19.82
N ASP A 164 -2.50 8.42 -20.75
CA ASP A 164 -2.29 8.04 -22.15
C ASP A 164 -1.38 6.80 -22.25
N ASP A 165 -0.27 6.78 -21.51
CA ASP A 165 0.67 5.64 -21.45
C ASP A 165 0.02 4.37 -20.90
N PHE A 166 -0.83 4.48 -19.88
CA PHE A 166 -1.53 3.33 -19.32
C PHE A 166 -2.57 2.78 -20.31
N ASN A 167 -3.36 3.66 -20.91
CA ASN A 167 -4.38 3.29 -21.89
C ASN A 167 -3.79 2.80 -23.23
N PHE A 168 -2.56 3.19 -23.56
CA PHE A 168 -1.74 2.60 -24.63
C PHE A 168 -1.28 1.18 -24.27
N ALA A 169 -0.80 0.98 -23.03
CA ALA A 169 -0.32 -0.33 -22.60
C ALA A 169 -1.42 -1.41 -22.64
N LEU A 170 -2.68 -1.04 -22.38
CA LEU A 170 -3.85 -1.93 -22.48
C LEU A 170 -4.08 -2.56 -23.86
N ASP A 171 -3.44 -2.09 -24.94
CA ASP A 171 -3.49 -2.70 -26.27
C ASP A 171 -2.52 -3.88 -26.44
N TYR A 172 -1.69 -4.19 -25.44
CA TYR A 172 -0.73 -5.29 -25.44
C TYR A 172 -1.17 -6.45 -24.53
N PRO A 173 -0.75 -7.72 -24.79
CA PRO A 173 -1.14 -8.87 -23.98
C PRO A 173 -0.81 -8.78 -22.49
N PHE A 174 0.24 -8.03 -22.12
CA PHE A 174 0.66 -7.83 -20.74
C PHE A 174 1.04 -6.37 -20.48
N VAL A 175 0.39 -5.74 -19.50
CA VAL A 175 0.80 -4.49 -18.87
C VAL A 175 1.59 -4.77 -17.59
N SER A 176 2.89 -4.46 -17.60
CA SER A 176 3.75 -4.49 -16.40
C SER A 176 3.91 -3.08 -15.88
N ILE A 177 3.31 -2.79 -14.72
CA ILE A 177 3.22 -1.43 -14.19
C ILE A 177 4.45 -1.13 -13.32
N VAL A 178 5.33 -0.24 -13.79
CA VAL A 178 6.65 0.02 -13.20
C VAL A 178 6.64 1.22 -12.24
N GLY A 179 7.40 1.10 -11.16
CA GLY A 179 7.51 2.12 -10.10
C GLY A 179 6.41 2.02 -9.04
N GLY A 180 6.36 3.01 -8.15
CA GLY A 180 5.40 3.08 -7.04
C GLY A 180 5.29 4.50 -6.49
N GLY A 181 4.92 4.65 -5.21
CA GLY A 181 4.77 5.94 -4.54
C GLY A 181 3.33 6.29 -4.16
N GLY A 182 2.76 7.33 -4.76
CA GLY A 182 1.40 7.81 -4.45
C GLY A 182 0.61 8.44 -5.61
N GLY A 183 1.16 8.44 -6.82
CA GLY A 183 0.58 9.14 -7.97
C GLY A 183 -0.54 8.38 -8.70
N ALA A 184 -0.65 7.06 -8.53
CA ALA A 184 -1.57 6.24 -9.32
C ALA A 184 -3.06 6.54 -9.04
N ILE A 185 -3.40 7.13 -7.89
CA ILE A 185 -4.79 7.53 -7.58
C ILE A 185 -5.33 8.58 -8.56
N SER A 186 -4.45 9.44 -9.08
CA SER A 186 -4.85 10.51 -10.01
C SER A 186 -5.24 10.00 -11.39
N LEU A 187 -5.06 8.71 -11.71
CA LEU A 187 -5.40 8.14 -13.01
C LEU A 187 -6.77 7.46 -13.07
N LEU A 188 -7.37 7.12 -11.92
CA LEU A 188 -8.45 6.13 -11.87
C LEU A 188 -9.66 6.53 -12.72
N ASP A 189 -10.01 7.82 -12.74
CA ASP A 189 -11.07 8.40 -13.56
C ASP A 189 -10.72 8.55 -15.06
N GLY A 190 -9.46 8.30 -15.45
CA GLY A 190 -8.97 8.34 -16.82
C GLY A 190 -8.66 6.97 -17.46
N ILE A 191 -8.76 5.86 -16.71
CA ILE A 191 -8.48 4.52 -17.24
C ILE A 191 -9.61 4.08 -18.19
N ASP A 192 -9.24 3.59 -19.37
CA ASP A 192 -10.17 2.97 -20.33
C ASP A 192 -10.53 1.53 -19.85
N TYR A 193 -11.44 1.46 -18.88
CA TYR A 193 -11.90 0.21 -18.29
C TYR A 193 -12.58 -0.72 -19.31
N ASP A 194 -13.26 -0.17 -20.30
CA ASP A 194 -13.89 -0.96 -21.36
C ASP A 194 -12.82 -1.58 -22.27
N LYS A 195 -11.75 -0.85 -22.62
CA LYS A 195 -10.58 -1.43 -23.31
C LYS A 195 -9.95 -2.53 -22.48
N ALA A 196 -9.75 -2.33 -21.17
CA ALA A 196 -9.25 -3.38 -20.29
C ALA A 196 -10.13 -4.65 -20.37
N ARG A 197 -11.46 -4.51 -20.23
CA ARG A 197 -12.40 -5.66 -20.33
C ARG A 197 -12.41 -6.31 -21.72
N ARG A 198 -12.34 -5.53 -22.82
CA ARG A 198 -12.33 -6.05 -24.21
C ARG A 198 -11.02 -6.76 -24.56
N ASN A 199 -9.89 -6.13 -24.27
CA ASN A 199 -8.58 -6.63 -24.67
C ASN A 199 -8.13 -7.79 -23.78
N ARG A 200 -8.54 -7.78 -22.50
CA ARG A 200 -8.24 -8.79 -21.47
C ARG A 200 -6.73 -9.01 -21.26
N PRO A 201 -5.92 -7.97 -21.10
CA PRO A 201 -4.48 -8.13 -20.86
C PRO A 201 -4.22 -8.68 -19.45
N VAL A 202 -3.09 -9.35 -19.27
CA VAL A 202 -2.49 -9.49 -17.94
C VAL A 202 -2.13 -8.07 -17.46
N VAL A 203 -2.57 -7.67 -16.28
CA VAL A 203 -2.15 -6.39 -15.66
C VAL A 203 -1.51 -6.70 -14.31
N MET A 204 -0.23 -6.36 -14.14
CA MET A 204 0.51 -6.68 -12.92
C MET A 204 1.21 -5.45 -12.34
N GLY A 205 1.10 -5.29 -11.02
CA GLY A 205 1.84 -4.30 -10.25
C GLY A 205 1.74 -4.55 -8.74
N MET A 206 2.50 -3.79 -7.96
CA MET A 206 2.50 -3.87 -6.48
C MET A 206 2.66 -2.48 -5.87
N SER A 207 2.70 -2.36 -4.54
CA SER A 207 2.87 -1.07 -3.86
C SER A 207 1.75 -0.08 -4.25
N ASP A 208 2.06 1.15 -4.66
CA ASP A 208 1.06 2.12 -5.14
C ASP A 208 0.18 1.59 -6.29
N GLN A 209 0.72 0.71 -7.13
CA GLN A 209 -0.01 0.11 -8.26
C GLN A 209 -1.16 -0.80 -7.81
N THR A 210 -1.22 -1.16 -6.52
CA THR A 210 -2.39 -1.80 -5.89
C THR A 210 -3.69 -1.07 -6.23
N LYS A 211 -3.62 0.27 -6.37
CA LYS A 211 -4.75 1.10 -6.79
C LYS A 211 -5.32 0.71 -8.14
N ILE A 212 -4.45 0.58 -9.14
CA ILE A 212 -4.84 0.30 -10.53
C ILE A 212 -5.36 -1.13 -10.67
N VAL A 213 -4.67 -2.12 -10.09
CA VAL A 213 -5.08 -3.53 -10.21
C VAL A 213 -6.43 -3.78 -9.53
N ASN A 214 -6.68 -3.19 -8.35
CA ASN A 214 -7.98 -3.26 -7.69
C ASN A 214 -9.06 -2.46 -8.43
N ALA A 215 -8.75 -1.28 -8.98
CA ALA A 215 -9.71 -0.49 -9.74
C ALA A 215 -10.13 -1.16 -11.05
N ILE A 216 -9.22 -1.83 -11.75
CA ILE A 216 -9.56 -2.61 -12.96
C ILE A 216 -10.43 -3.81 -12.60
N ALA A 217 -10.13 -4.53 -11.51
CA ALA A 217 -11.03 -5.57 -11.03
C ALA A 217 -12.41 -5.00 -10.68
N ALA A 218 -12.47 -3.84 -10.01
CA ALA A 218 -13.73 -3.19 -9.61
C ALA A 218 -14.57 -2.65 -10.77
N LYS A 219 -13.94 -2.05 -11.79
CA LYS A 219 -14.62 -1.30 -12.85
C LYS A 219 -14.75 -2.06 -14.17
N ALA A 220 -13.70 -2.80 -14.56
CA ALA A 220 -13.70 -3.61 -15.79
C ALA A 220 -14.18 -5.05 -15.53
N GLY A 221 -14.21 -5.50 -14.27
CA GLY A 221 -14.47 -6.90 -13.94
C GLY A 221 -13.43 -7.83 -14.54
N LEU A 222 -12.18 -7.37 -14.69
CA LEU A 222 -11.05 -8.13 -15.22
C LEU A 222 -10.16 -8.57 -14.06
N VAL A 223 -9.81 -9.86 -14.00
CA VAL A 223 -8.82 -10.36 -13.06
C VAL A 223 -7.44 -9.79 -13.39
N THR A 224 -6.81 -9.16 -12.41
CA THR A 224 -5.46 -8.58 -12.50
C THR A 224 -4.54 -9.26 -11.48
N PHE A 225 -3.29 -8.82 -11.34
CA PHE A 225 -2.33 -9.43 -10.43
C PHE A 225 -1.60 -8.42 -9.55
N TYR A 226 -1.59 -8.69 -8.24
CA TYR A 226 -0.65 -8.09 -7.32
C TYR A 226 0.68 -8.86 -7.39
N GLY A 227 1.78 -8.20 -7.76
CA GLY A 227 3.06 -8.88 -7.94
C GLY A 227 4.23 -8.01 -8.43
N PRO A 228 5.44 -8.57 -8.48
CA PRO A 228 6.65 -7.91 -8.96
C PRO A 228 6.54 -7.44 -10.42
N ASN A 229 7.05 -6.24 -10.70
CA ASN A 229 7.15 -5.68 -12.06
C ASN A 229 8.60 -5.63 -12.57
N GLY A 230 8.77 -5.50 -13.88
CA GLY A 230 10.10 -5.57 -14.52
C GLY A 230 11.07 -4.44 -14.18
N GLY A 231 10.62 -3.38 -13.51
CA GLY A 231 11.52 -2.33 -13.05
C GLY A 231 12.21 -2.62 -11.72
N PHE A 232 11.97 -3.78 -11.08
CA PHE A 232 12.47 -3.99 -9.72
C PHE A 232 13.97 -4.35 -9.60
N GLY A 233 14.59 -4.96 -10.62
CA GLY A 233 16.02 -5.34 -10.57
C GLY A 233 17.02 -4.18 -10.46
N HIS A 234 16.57 -2.94 -10.66
CA HIS A 234 17.39 -1.71 -10.57
C HIS A 234 16.76 -0.68 -9.62
N TRP A 235 16.23 -1.12 -8.48
CA TRP A 235 16.12 -0.22 -7.33
C TRP A 235 17.49 -0.09 -6.70
N TYR A 236 17.97 1.14 -6.54
CA TYR A 236 19.22 1.36 -5.85
C TYR A 236 18.98 1.26 -4.34
N GLN A 237 19.85 0.50 -3.67
CA GLN A 237 20.04 0.61 -2.22
C GLN A 237 20.49 2.03 -1.87
N ALA A 238 20.39 2.40 -0.59
CA ALA A 238 20.85 3.69 -0.09
C ALA A 238 22.37 3.93 -0.27
N ASP A 239 23.14 2.88 -0.59
CA ASP A 239 24.58 2.92 -0.92
C ASP A 239 24.87 3.12 -2.42
N GLY A 240 23.85 3.17 -3.27
CA GLY A 240 24.00 3.30 -4.73
C GLY A 240 24.21 1.98 -5.49
N ASN A 241 24.09 0.82 -4.86
CA ASN A 241 24.17 -0.49 -5.53
C ASN A 241 22.78 -1.03 -5.94
N PRO A 242 22.63 -1.71 -7.09
CA PRO A 242 21.34 -2.27 -7.51
C PRO A 242 20.91 -3.45 -6.63
N ARG A 243 19.62 -3.45 -6.26
CA ARG A 243 18.89 -4.49 -5.52
C ARG A 243 18.69 -5.75 -6.37
N LYS A 244 19.74 -6.56 -6.49
CA LYS A 244 19.70 -7.86 -7.21
C LYS A 244 18.80 -8.91 -6.52
N ASP A 245 18.53 -8.73 -5.23
CA ASP A 245 17.60 -9.50 -4.38
C ASP A 245 16.14 -9.45 -4.87
N PHE A 246 15.73 -8.39 -5.57
CA PHE A 246 14.36 -8.28 -6.07
C PHE A 246 14.05 -9.20 -7.25
N PHE A 247 15.07 -9.61 -7.99
CA PHE A 247 14.94 -10.37 -9.24
C PHE A 247 15.68 -11.72 -9.15
N THR A 248 15.16 -12.59 -8.29
CA THR A 248 15.67 -13.96 -8.14
C THR A 248 14.98 -14.91 -9.13
N GLN A 249 15.66 -16.02 -9.43
CA GLN A 249 15.09 -17.17 -10.14
C GLN A 249 13.75 -17.64 -9.54
N LYS A 250 13.61 -17.57 -8.21
CA LYS A 250 12.40 -17.92 -7.47
C LYS A 250 11.25 -16.91 -7.68
N THR A 251 11.56 -15.63 -7.84
CA THR A 251 10.57 -14.61 -8.24
C THR A 251 10.05 -14.87 -9.66
N LEU A 252 10.92 -15.30 -10.59
CA LEU A 252 10.51 -15.73 -11.93
C LEU A 252 9.60 -16.97 -11.86
N GLU A 253 9.97 -17.98 -11.07
CA GLU A 253 9.16 -19.19 -10.85
C GLU A 253 7.76 -18.87 -10.33
N GLU A 254 7.59 -17.92 -9.40
CA GLU A 254 6.27 -17.51 -8.93
C GLU A 254 5.46 -16.73 -9.98
N ILE A 255 6.10 -15.94 -10.84
CA ILE A 255 5.43 -15.31 -11.99
C ILE A 255 4.93 -16.40 -12.96
N ARG A 256 5.78 -17.37 -13.32
CA ARG A 256 5.43 -18.50 -14.19
C ARG A 256 4.29 -19.32 -13.58
N SER A 257 4.40 -19.65 -12.29
CA SER A 257 3.41 -20.38 -11.49
C SER A 257 2.02 -19.69 -11.46
N ALA A 258 1.97 -18.37 -11.32
CA ALA A 258 0.70 -17.65 -11.29
C ALA A 258 0.08 -17.49 -12.70
N LEU A 259 0.89 -17.14 -13.70
CA LEU A 259 0.41 -16.85 -15.04
C LEU A 259 0.05 -18.10 -15.84
N TRP A 260 0.74 -19.23 -15.62
CA TRP A 260 0.57 -20.46 -16.41
C TRP A 260 0.04 -21.67 -15.62
N GLU A 261 0.15 -21.67 -14.29
CA GLU A 261 -0.34 -22.79 -13.44
C GLU A 261 -1.42 -22.37 -12.43
N HIS A 262 -1.81 -21.09 -12.44
CA HIS A 262 -2.85 -20.48 -11.61
C HIS A 262 -2.75 -20.85 -10.11
N LYS A 263 -1.52 -20.87 -9.61
CA LYS A 263 -1.18 -21.18 -8.22
C LYS A 263 -0.10 -20.22 -7.70
N ALA A 264 -0.14 -19.95 -6.40
CA ALA A 264 0.88 -19.18 -5.69
C ALA A 264 1.27 -19.89 -4.39
N HIS A 265 2.58 -19.93 -4.08
CA HIS A 265 3.08 -20.56 -2.87
C HIS A 265 3.38 -19.49 -1.81
N LEU A 266 2.56 -19.40 -0.77
CA LEU A 266 2.64 -18.32 0.22
C LEU A 266 3.45 -18.69 1.47
N ALA A 267 4.09 -19.86 1.48
CA ALA A 267 4.93 -20.32 2.58
C ALA A 267 6.22 -19.48 2.73
N PRO A 268 6.60 -19.08 3.96
CA PRO A 268 7.94 -18.58 4.29
C PRO A 268 9.04 -19.54 3.85
N THR A 269 10.24 -19.01 3.55
CA THR A 269 11.27 -19.80 2.86
C THR A 269 12.48 -20.21 3.69
N GLY A 270 12.69 -19.62 4.86
CA GLY A 270 13.70 -20.07 5.84
C GLY A 270 15.16 -20.06 5.36
N GLY A 271 15.51 -19.28 4.33
CA GLY A 271 16.92 -19.10 3.91
C GLY A 271 17.76 -18.27 4.89
N GLU A 272 19.03 -18.03 4.59
CA GLU A 272 19.86 -17.15 5.45
C GLU A 272 19.38 -15.68 5.43
N GLU A 273 18.79 -15.23 4.32
CA GLU A 273 18.04 -13.96 4.25
C GLU A 273 16.78 -13.96 5.14
N ASP A 274 16.23 -15.15 5.43
CA ASP A 274 15.16 -15.40 6.39
C ASP A 274 15.68 -15.73 7.82
N ALA A 275 16.99 -15.68 8.13
CA ALA A 275 17.53 -16.15 9.42
C ALA A 275 17.08 -15.32 10.65
N ALA A 276 16.71 -14.04 10.46
CA ALA A 276 16.09 -13.22 11.51
C ALA A 276 14.61 -13.55 11.77
N TRP A 277 14.03 -14.44 10.96
CA TRP A 277 12.59 -14.60 10.78
C TRP A 277 12.17 -16.02 11.12
N LYS A 278 11.86 -16.26 12.40
CA LYS A 278 11.17 -17.50 12.78
C LYS A 278 9.75 -17.45 12.22
N PRO A 279 9.33 -18.33 11.30
CA PRO A 279 7.93 -18.42 10.92
C PRO A 279 7.16 -18.82 12.17
N LEU A 280 6.32 -17.92 12.70
CA LEU A 280 5.42 -18.29 13.78
C LEU A 280 4.41 -19.26 13.19
N GLU A 281 4.45 -20.53 13.62
CA GLU A 281 3.61 -21.57 13.05
C GLU A 281 2.14 -21.15 13.03
N LEU A 282 1.63 -20.98 11.81
CA LEU A 282 0.23 -20.75 11.53
C LEU A 282 -0.56 -22.03 11.81
N ARG A 283 -0.84 -22.29 13.08
CA ARG A 283 -1.75 -23.37 13.47
C ARG A 283 -3.18 -22.86 13.36
N PRO A 284 -4.01 -23.37 12.43
CA PRO A 284 -5.37 -22.87 12.21
C PRO A 284 -6.22 -22.95 13.49
N GLU A 285 -5.95 -24.02 14.26
CA GLU A 285 -6.49 -24.33 15.59
C GLU A 285 -6.34 -23.21 16.63
N LYS A 286 -5.26 -22.41 16.58
CA LYS A 286 -4.96 -21.41 17.62
C LYS A 286 -5.87 -20.17 17.55
N PHE A 287 -6.52 -19.93 16.40
CA PHE A 287 -7.29 -18.72 16.13
C PHE A 287 -8.64 -18.98 15.44
N GLY A 288 -9.11 -20.24 15.41
CA GLY A 288 -10.36 -20.62 14.75
C GLY A 288 -10.34 -20.42 13.24
N CYS A 289 -9.16 -20.41 12.61
CA CYS A 289 -9.06 -20.34 11.15
C CYS A 289 -9.45 -21.71 10.57
N PRO A 290 -10.37 -21.79 9.58
CA PRO A 290 -10.61 -23.02 8.83
C PRO A 290 -9.35 -23.53 8.14
N GLU A 291 -9.23 -24.85 7.94
CA GLU A 291 -8.12 -25.45 7.18
C GLU A 291 -8.07 -24.97 5.71
N VAL A 292 -9.23 -24.56 5.19
CA VAL A 292 -9.36 -24.06 3.83
C VAL A 292 -10.29 -22.86 3.80
N LEU A 293 -9.82 -21.81 3.13
CA LEU A 293 -10.54 -20.56 2.91
C LEU A 293 -10.86 -20.43 1.41
N GLU A 294 -12.10 -20.09 1.07
CA GLU A 294 -12.53 -19.90 -0.32
C GLU A 294 -13.24 -18.55 -0.47
N GLY A 295 -13.04 -17.88 -1.60
CA GLY A 295 -13.69 -16.61 -1.89
C GLY A 295 -12.98 -15.79 -2.95
N MET A 296 -13.52 -14.60 -3.23
CA MET A 296 -12.94 -13.71 -4.23
C MET A 296 -11.78 -12.92 -3.65
N THR A 297 -10.66 -12.87 -4.39
CA THR A 297 -9.38 -12.34 -3.91
C THR A 297 -9.22 -10.85 -4.16
N PHE A 298 -8.79 -10.07 -3.15
CA PHE A 298 -8.59 -8.62 -3.28
C PHE A 298 -7.47 -8.08 -2.39
N GLY A 299 -7.05 -6.83 -2.59
CA GLY A 299 -6.07 -6.16 -1.73
C GLY A 299 -4.69 -6.04 -2.36
N GLY A 300 -3.64 -6.15 -1.55
CA GLY A 300 -2.25 -5.80 -1.88
C GLY A 300 -1.69 -4.83 -0.83
N HIS A 301 -1.01 -3.76 -1.26
CA HIS A 301 -0.54 -2.73 -0.32
C HIS A 301 -1.72 -2.03 0.34
N TRP A 302 -1.83 -2.23 1.64
CA TRP A 302 -2.99 -1.86 2.45
C TRP A 302 -3.28 -0.36 2.42
N ASN A 303 -2.28 0.49 2.65
CA ASN A 303 -2.46 1.94 2.53
C ASN A 303 -2.81 2.36 1.10
N ALA A 304 -2.15 1.76 0.10
CA ALA A 304 -2.29 2.18 -1.27
C ALA A 304 -3.73 1.99 -1.77
N ALA A 305 -4.39 0.88 -1.44
CA ALA A 305 -5.79 0.67 -1.83
C ALA A 305 -6.78 1.02 -0.72
N ALA A 306 -6.70 0.37 0.45
CA ALA A 306 -7.74 0.52 1.46
C ALA A 306 -7.81 1.94 2.00
N GLN A 307 -6.71 2.53 2.49
CA GLN A 307 -6.74 3.88 3.07
C GLN A 307 -7.23 4.94 2.08
N THR A 308 -6.78 4.92 0.82
CA THR A 308 -7.08 6.01 -0.13
C THR A 308 -8.30 5.78 -1.03
N MET A 309 -8.76 4.54 -1.25
CA MET A 309 -9.86 4.26 -2.18
C MET A 309 -11.14 3.77 -1.51
N SER A 310 -11.10 3.20 -0.30
CA SER A 310 -12.29 2.55 0.26
C SER A 310 -13.44 3.54 0.46
N GLY A 311 -14.60 3.28 -0.18
CA GLY A 311 -15.76 4.16 -0.18
C GLY A 311 -16.04 4.79 -1.56
N THR A 312 -15.05 4.79 -2.45
CA THR A 312 -15.19 5.07 -3.87
C THR A 312 -15.62 3.83 -4.66
N GLU A 313 -16.04 4.03 -5.91
CA GLU A 313 -16.34 2.96 -6.89
C GLU A 313 -15.11 2.18 -7.37
N TYR A 314 -13.91 2.71 -7.15
CA TYR A 314 -12.65 2.06 -7.57
C TYR A 314 -12.18 0.99 -6.57
N PHE A 315 -12.71 0.97 -5.36
CA PHE A 315 -12.35 -0.01 -4.35
C PHE A 315 -13.32 -1.21 -4.41
N PRO A 316 -12.83 -2.44 -4.67
CA PRO A 316 -13.66 -3.61 -4.82
C PRO A 316 -14.64 -3.84 -3.67
N ARG A 317 -15.85 -4.29 -4.01
CA ARG A 317 -16.91 -4.69 -3.08
C ARG A 317 -17.66 -5.91 -3.62
N PRO A 318 -17.02 -7.09 -3.64
CA PRO A 318 -17.67 -8.32 -4.06
C PRO A 318 -18.76 -8.74 -3.08
N GLU A 319 -19.78 -9.40 -3.61
CA GLU A 319 -20.74 -10.15 -2.80
C GLU A 319 -20.11 -11.45 -2.29
N GLY A 320 -20.59 -11.94 -1.14
CA GLY A 320 -20.10 -13.18 -0.54
C GLY A 320 -18.69 -13.08 0.08
N ARG A 321 -18.01 -14.23 0.13
CA ARG A 321 -16.75 -14.39 0.87
C ARG A 321 -15.55 -13.80 0.14
N LYS A 322 -14.71 -13.10 0.90
CA LYS A 322 -13.53 -12.35 0.45
C LYS A 322 -12.26 -12.95 1.03
N LEU A 323 -11.24 -13.12 0.20
CA LEU A 323 -9.86 -13.41 0.61
C LEU A 323 -9.05 -12.13 0.41
N ILE A 324 -8.71 -11.45 1.51
CA ILE A 324 -8.11 -10.10 1.44
C ILE A 324 -6.62 -10.19 1.75
N PHE A 325 -5.80 -9.87 0.75
CA PHE A 325 -4.35 -9.74 0.89
C PHE A 325 -3.98 -8.38 1.48
N LEU A 326 -3.20 -8.40 2.56
CA LEU A 326 -2.76 -7.20 3.26
C LEU A 326 -1.24 -7.21 3.42
N GLU A 327 -0.56 -6.23 2.83
CA GLU A 327 0.84 -5.95 3.15
C GLU A 327 1.02 -4.45 3.38
N ALA A 328 2.02 -4.06 4.18
CA ALA A 328 2.26 -2.67 4.51
C ALA A 328 3.74 -2.45 4.78
N LEU A 329 4.31 -1.42 4.13
CA LEU A 329 5.69 -0.99 4.31
C LEU A 329 5.74 0.40 4.95
N HIS A 330 6.67 0.62 5.89
CA HIS A 330 6.96 1.91 6.54
C HIS A 330 5.78 2.68 7.18
N ASP A 331 4.65 2.03 7.52
CA ASP A 331 3.49 2.74 8.09
C ASP A 331 3.44 2.73 9.62
N VAL A 332 2.84 3.80 10.15
CA VAL A 332 2.52 4.00 11.56
C VAL A 332 1.29 3.17 11.93
N VAL A 333 1.41 2.37 12.99
CA VAL A 333 0.35 1.50 13.54
C VAL A 333 -1.01 2.20 13.66
N LEU A 334 -1.03 3.47 14.07
CA LEU A 334 -2.24 4.27 14.27
C LEU A 334 -3.05 4.45 12.97
N ASN A 335 -2.38 4.77 11.85
CA ASN A 335 -3.05 4.98 10.55
C ASN A 335 -3.84 3.74 10.15
N ASN A 336 -3.30 2.57 10.45
CA ASN A 336 -3.91 1.31 10.09
C ASN A 336 -4.90 0.77 11.10
N PHE A 337 -4.77 1.07 12.38
CA PHE A 337 -5.89 0.90 13.30
C PHE A 337 -7.12 1.70 12.81
N ILE A 338 -6.93 2.97 12.41
CA ILE A 338 -7.99 3.81 11.84
C ILE A 338 -8.57 3.20 10.56
N ALA A 339 -7.72 2.70 9.66
CA ALA A 339 -8.17 2.05 8.43
C ALA A 339 -8.97 0.75 8.70
N PHE A 340 -8.54 -0.06 9.67
CA PHE A 340 -9.22 -1.30 10.06
C PHE A 340 -10.60 -1.01 10.66
N GLU A 341 -10.69 -0.03 11.56
CA GLU A 341 -11.96 0.40 12.14
C GLU A 341 -12.90 1.01 11.09
N ARG A 342 -12.38 1.82 10.16
CA ARG A 342 -13.18 2.36 9.04
C ARG A 342 -13.79 1.22 8.21
N MET A 343 -12.99 0.21 7.88
CA MET A 343 -13.43 -0.96 7.11
C MET A 343 -14.44 -1.83 7.88
N ARG A 344 -14.35 -1.87 9.22
CA ARG A 344 -15.36 -2.48 10.10
C ARG A 344 -16.68 -1.73 10.08
N ILE A 345 -16.64 -0.40 10.20
CA ILE A 345 -17.81 0.49 10.17
C ILE A 345 -18.50 0.41 8.80
N MET A 346 -17.74 0.30 7.72
CA MET A 346 -18.23 0.06 6.36
C MET A 346 -18.79 -1.36 6.13
N GLY A 347 -18.69 -2.25 7.12
CA GLY A 347 -19.13 -3.65 7.02
C GLY A 347 -18.23 -4.55 6.16
N TYR A 348 -17.07 -4.06 5.70
CA TYR A 348 -16.23 -4.73 4.71
C TYR A 348 -15.61 -6.04 5.23
N TRP A 349 -15.43 -6.16 6.54
CA TRP A 349 -14.95 -7.38 7.19
C TRP A 349 -15.99 -8.50 7.29
N ARG A 350 -17.26 -8.24 6.94
CA ARG A 350 -18.27 -9.30 6.87
C ARG A 350 -17.88 -10.29 5.76
N ASP A 351 -17.82 -11.57 6.12
CA ASP A 351 -17.37 -12.65 5.22
C ASP A 351 -15.96 -12.43 4.66
N ALA A 352 -15.07 -11.76 5.41
CA ALA A 352 -13.67 -11.62 5.03
C ALA A 352 -12.78 -12.62 5.79
N ALA A 353 -11.79 -13.16 5.09
CA ALA A 353 -10.59 -13.75 5.68
C ALA A 353 -9.37 -12.90 5.28
N LEU A 354 -8.47 -12.66 6.22
CA LEU A 354 -7.29 -11.84 6.03
C LEU A 354 -6.05 -12.71 5.85
N LEU A 355 -5.34 -12.44 4.76
CA LEU A 355 -4.08 -13.06 4.40
C LEU A 355 -3.04 -11.92 4.44
N CYS A 356 -2.09 -11.94 5.38
CA CYS A 356 -1.15 -10.85 5.62
C CYS A 356 0.27 -11.22 5.18
N GLY A 357 0.84 -10.41 4.28
CA GLY A 357 2.16 -10.60 3.66
C GLY A 357 3.31 -9.98 4.45
N GLY A 358 4.46 -10.67 4.45
CA GLY A 358 5.67 -10.26 5.16
C GLY A 358 5.50 -10.15 6.67
N PRO A 359 6.44 -9.52 7.39
CA PRO A 359 6.05 -8.78 8.58
C PRO A 359 5.11 -7.65 8.15
N PHE A 360 3.81 -7.87 8.31
CA PHE A 360 2.87 -6.77 8.40
C PHE A 360 3.39 -5.89 9.56
N TRP A 361 3.57 -4.59 9.32
CA TRP A 361 4.42 -3.67 10.11
C TRP A 361 5.92 -3.96 9.95
N GLU A 362 6.72 -2.90 9.81
CA GLU A 362 8.17 -3.01 9.95
C GLU A 362 8.52 -2.98 11.44
N LYS A 363 9.03 -4.09 11.99
CA LYS A 363 9.31 -4.27 13.44
C LYS A 363 8.12 -3.91 14.36
N PRO A 364 6.96 -4.58 14.24
CA PRO A 364 5.92 -4.46 15.25
C PRO A 364 6.48 -4.98 16.58
N GLY A 365 6.46 -4.14 17.62
CA GLY A 365 6.51 -4.68 18.98
C GLY A 365 5.37 -5.69 19.16
N ASP A 366 5.57 -6.72 19.99
CA ASP A 366 4.63 -7.84 20.12
C ASP A 366 3.17 -7.41 20.35
N ALA A 367 2.96 -6.28 21.03
CA ALA A 367 1.67 -5.65 21.26
C ALA A 367 0.88 -5.32 19.98
N VAL A 368 1.54 -4.92 18.88
CA VAL A 368 0.85 -4.58 17.62
C VAL A 368 0.35 -5.84 16.92
N ARG A 369 1.20 -6.88 16.89
CA ARG A 369 0.85 -8.20 16.35
C ARG A 369 -0.29 -8.82 17.17
N GLN A 370 -0.18 -8.79 18.49
CA GLN A 370 -1.22 -9.27 19.39
C GLN A 370 -2.52 -8.48 19.24
N GLY A 371 -2.44 -7.15 19.12
CA GLY A 371 -3.62 -6.30 18.91
C GLY A 371 -4.41 -6.63 17.64
N LEU A 372 -3.71 -6.95 16.53
CA LEU A 372 -4.35 -7.43 15.30
C LEU A 372 -4.97 -8.83 15.48
N MET A 373 -4.26 -9.75 16.14
CA MET A 373 -4.79 -11.09 16.43
C MET A 373 -6.06 -11.02 17.29
N ASP A 374 -6.02 -10.26 18.38
CA ASP A 374 -7.15 -10.07 19.29
C ASP A 374 -8.33 -9.37 18.60
N TYR A 375 -8.04 -8.39 17.72
CA TYR A 375 -9.06 -7.73 16.91
C TYR A 375 -9.76 -8.74 15.98
N CYS A 376 -9.00 -9.54 15.23
CA CYS A 376 -9.56 -10.55 14.34
C CYS A 376 -10.35 -11.61 15.11
N ALA A 377 -9.84 -12.09 16.24
CA ALA A 377 -10.52 -13.06 17.11
C ALA A 377 -11.84 -12.50 17.67
N ARG A 378 -11.85 -11.27 18.22
CA ARG A 378 -13.07 -10.61 18.73
C ARG A 378 -14.14 -10.39 17.65
N HIS A 379 -13.75 -10.30 16.39
CA HIS A 379 -14.66 -10.06 15.26
C HIS A 379 -14.93 -11.30 14.40
N GLY A 380 -14.41 -12.48 14.77
CA GLY A 380 -14.61 -13.73 14.03
C GLY A 380 -14.00 -13.72 12.63
N ILE A 381 -12.93 -12.96 12.42
CA ILE A 381 -12.25 -12.79 11.13
C ILE A 381 -11.10 -13.81 11.07
N PRO A 382 -11.12 -14.81 10.16
CA PRO A 382 -9.98 -15.70 9.97
C PRO A 382 -8.74 -14.91 9.55
N LEU A 383 -7.60 -15.18 10.20
CA LEU A 383 -6.34 -14.46 9.99
C LEU A 383 -5.19 -15.45 9.74
N VAL A 384 -4.47 -15.23 8.65
CA VAL A 384 -3.22 -15.91 8.30
C VAL A 384 -2.18 -14.83 8.01
N TYR A 385 -0.98 -14.91 8.57
CA TYR A 385 0.01 -13.82 8.57
C TYR A 385 1.45 -14.34 8.41
N HIS A 386 2.41 -13.48 8.08
CA HIS A 386 3.73 -13.88 7.58
C HIS A 386 3.66 -14.72 6.30
N LEU A 387 2.74 -14.38 5.39
CA LEU A 387 2.69 -14.99 4.07
C LEU A 387 3.74 -14.36 3.15
N ARG A 388 4.22 -15.13 2.16
CA ARG A 388 5.32 -14.74 1.29
C ARG A 388 4.89 -13.83 0.13
N PHE A 389 4.48 -12.60 0.44
CA PHE A 389 4.21 -11.55 -0.54
C PHE A 389 4.35 -10.15 0.08
N GLY A 390 4.35 -9.11 -0.77
CA GLY A 390 4.55 -7.72 -0.37
C GLY A 390 5.93 -7.22 -0.75
N HIS A 391 6.51 -6.32 0.05
CA HIS A 391 7.85 -5.75 -0.19
C HIS A 391 9.02 -6.65 0.30
N PHE A 392 8.75 -7.92 0.56
CA PHE A 392 9.69 -8.90 1.11
C PHE A 392 9.92 -10.05 0.12
N HIS A 393 11.17 -10.51 0.01
CA HIS A 393 11.61 -11.43 -1.05
C HIS A 393 11.63 -12.88 -0.59
N PRO A 394 11.41 -13.83 -1.51
CA PRO A 394 10.91 -13.64 -2.88
C PRO A 394 9.40 -13.31 -2.90
N ILE A 395 8.94 -12.55 -3.89
CA ILE A 395 7.54 -12.06 -3.93
C ILE A 395 6.65 -13.04 -4.71
N SER A 396 5.63 -13.59 -4.07
CA SER A 396 4.61 -14.41 -4.76
C SER A 396 3.56 -13.54 -5.45
N VAL A 397 3.08 -13.97 -6.62
CA VAL A 397 2.07 -13.27 -7.42
C VAL A 397 0.66 -13.71 -6.98
N LEU A 398 -0.24 -12.75 -6.80
CA LEU A 398 -1.59 -12.97 -6.28
C LEU A 398 -2.65 -12.42 -7.25
N PRO A 399 -3.69 -13.18 -7.63
CA PRO A 399 -4.75 -12.68 -8.49
C PRO A 399 -5.66 -11.71 -7.73
N VAL A 400 -6.12 -10.64 -8.37
CA VAL A 400 -7.07 -9.66 -7.82
C VAL A 400 -8.35 -9.74 -8.65
N GLY A 401 -9.47 -10.09 -8.01
CA GLY A 401 -10.77 -10.35 -8.64
C GLY A 401 -11.07 -11.82 -8.95
N ALA A 402 -10.17 -12.76 -8.66
CA ALA A 402 -10.39 -14.18 -8.97
C ALA A 402 -11.15 -14.90 -7.85
N GLN A 403 -11.94 -15.91 -8.20
CA GLN A 403 -12.41 -16.89 -7.22
C GLN A 403 -11.29 -17.88 -6.93
N ALA A 404 -10.88 -17.98 -5.66
CA ALA A 404 -9.72 -18.76 -5.26
C ALA A 404 -9.98 -19.62 -4.01
N ARG A 405 -9.13 -20.63 -3.85
CA ARG A 405 -9.07 -21.54 -2.70
C ARG A 405 -7.67 -21.44 -2.08
N PHE A 406 -7.62 -21.18 -0.79
CA PHE A 406 -6.39 -21.11 0.00
C PHE A 406 -6.36 -22.24 1.04
N ASP A 407 -5.41 -23.14 0.90
CA ASP A 407 -5.15 -24.21 1.86
C ASP A 407 -4.17 -23.69 2.94
N THR A 408 -4.61 -23.64 4.19
CA THR A 408 -3.84 -23.03 5.29
C THR A 408 -2.74 -23.93 5.83
N ARG A 409 -2.69 -25.22 5.44
CA ARG A 409 -1.66 -26.17 5.87
C ARG A 409 -0.47 -26.16 4.92
N SER A 410 -0.74 -26.23 3.62
CA SER A 410 0.26 -26.13 2.55
C SER A 410 0.63 -24.68 2.18
N LEU A 411 -0.13 -23.70 2.69
CA LEU A 411 -0.01 -22.28 2.38
C LEU A 411 -0.05 -22.00 0.87
N LYS A 412 -0.89 -22.75 0.15
CA LYS A 412 -1.04 -22.68 -1.31
C LYS A 412 -2.35 -22.02 -1.67
N LEU A 413 -2.28 -21.00 -2.53
CA LEU A 413 -3.44 -20.40 -3.17
C LEU A 413 -3.59 -20.98 -4.58
N THR A 414 -4.80 -21.35 -4.98
CA THR A 414 -5.15 -21.74 -6.36
C THR A 414 -6.40 -21.00 -6.83
N TRP A 415 -6.49 -20.72 -8.13
CA TRP A 415 -7.65 -20.08 -8.75
C TRP A 415 -7.94 -20.72 -10.12
N LYS A 416 -9.12 -20.42 -10.69
CA LYS A 416 -9.41 -20.75 -12.09
C LYS A 416 -8.66 -19.79 -13.02
N GLY A 417 -8.24 -20.24 -14.20
CA GLY A 417 -7.74 -19.39 -15.27
C GLY A 417 -8.32 -19.80 -16.62
N GLU A 418 -7.82 -19.20 -17.70
CA GLU A 418 -8.14 -19.47 -19.11
C GLU A 418 -6.87 -19.81 -19.90
#